data_AF-A0A0A1ZZN1-F1
#
_entry.id   AF-A0A0A1ZZN1-F1
#
_cell.length_a   1.000
_cell.length_b   1.000
_cell.length_c   1.000
_cell.angle_alpha   90.00
_cell.angle_beta   90.00
_cell.angle_gamma   90.00
#
_symmetry.space_group_name_H-M   'P 1'
#
loop_
_entity.id
_entity.type
_entity.pdbx_description
1 polymer ?
#
loop_
_entity_poly.entity_id
_entity_poly.type
_entity_poly.pdbx_seq_one_letter_code
_entity_poly.pdbx_strand_id
1 'polypeptide(L)'
;MSAFFLTPEPVEANVCSLENPSSINANGCYKTPDRYVVKILEMGLCTSNPLSGTDFDGSSCTATYTNTNGIEIDVAAGAATLSGGTSTRPASATYPHAYVKMANTFGLKGSYQLNSTTYCSNSDATADSTSGCTAQNFTETLTSFSGSCSNPYDADDAKASETLTEGTMAARLTNSSYVTATACDATHLVGALALTNHVVIEDSTKGLEVKFTVSNSGMTIIPTNNTGNIVGQFGGGPFQAVFSLY
;
A
#
# COMPACT_ATOMS: atom_id res chain seq x y z
N MET A 1 7.09 16.52 0.45
CA MET A 1 5.99 16.42 -0.52
C MET A 1 5.42 15.03 -0.31
N SER A 2 4.46 14.91 0.61
CA SER A 2 3.80 13.64 0.93
C SER A 2 2.40 13.75 0.39
N ALA A 3 2.03 12.84 -0.50
CA ALA A 3 0.71 12.75 -1.09
C ALA A 3 0.37 11.25 -1.20
N PHE A 4 0.13 10.63 -0.05
CA PHE A 4 -0.47 9.30 0.01
C PHE A 4 -1.98 9.48 -0.07
N PHE A 5 -2.48 9.77 -1.28
CA PHE A 5 -3.90 9.77 -1.55
C PHE A 5 -4.35 8.32 -1.78
N LEU A 6 -4.96 7.71 -0.76
CA LEU A 6 -5.97 6.69 -1.01
C LEU A 6 -7.14 7.45 -1.65
N THR A 7 -7.47 7.13 -2.91
CA THR A 7 -8.66 7.65 -3.60
C THR A 7 -9.44 6.47 -4.19
N PRO A 8 -10.78 6.58 -4.29
CA PRO A 8 -11.63 5.52 -4.77
C PRO A 8 -11.76 5.63 -6.29
N GLU A 9 -11.49 4.55 -7.03
CA GLU A 9 -11.81 4.32 -8.45
C GLU A 9 -11.56 5.41 -9.51
N PRO A 10 -11.17 4.98 -10.73
CA PRO A 10 -9.80 4.63 -11.06
C PRO A 10 -8.91 5.87 -10.83
N VAL A 11 -7.66 5.77 -10.37
CA VAL A 11 -6.53 5.48 -11.27
C VAL A 11 -6.81 5.88 -12.75
N GLU A 12 -7.41 7.05 -12.98
CA GLU A 12 -7.42 7.75 -14.27
C GLU A 12 -7.08 9.22 -14.09
N ALA A 13 -7.44 9.86 -12.96
CA ALA A 13 -7.19 11.28 -12.77
C ALA A 13 -5.69 11.66 -12.79
N ASN A 14 -4.79 10.69 -12.59
CA ASN A 14 -3.37 10.97 -12.68
C ASN A 14 -2.48 9.75 -13.05
N VAL A 15 -2.96 8.79 -13.84
CA VAL A 15 -2.08 7.73 -14.37
C VAL A 15 -1.16 8.34 -15.42
N CYS A 16 0.09 7.87 -15.48
CA CYS A 16 0.96 8.11 -16.61
C CYS A 16 0.43 7.30 -17.82
N SER A 17 -0.66 7.78 -18.43
CA SER A 17 -1.44 7.10 -19.47
C SER A 17 -0.69 6.91 -20.79
N LEU A 18 0.45 7.59 -20.94
CA LEU A 18 1.38 7.46 -22.06
C LEU A 18 2.73 6.99 -21.53
N GLU A 19 3.35 6.03 -22.22
CA GLU A 19 4.66 5.48 -21.88
C GLU A 19 5.82 6.46 -22.16
N ASN A 20 5.61 7.46 -23.02
CA ASN A 20 6.61 8.49 -23.36
C ASN A 20 5.93 9.80 -23.82
N PRO A 21 5.24 10.53 -22.93
CA PRO A 21 4.69 11.83 -23.28
C PRO A 21 5.80 12.88 -23.37
N SER A 22 5.49 14.04 -23.94
CA SER A 22 6.38 15.21 -23.90
C SER A 22 6.45 15.86 -22.50
N SER A 23 5.42 15.64 -21.69
CA SER A 23 5.23 16.21 -20.36
C SER A 23 4.27 15.36 -19.53
N ILE A 24 4.44 15.32 -18.21
CA ILE A 24 3.48 14.76 -17.25
C ILE A 24 2.77 15.88 -16.47
N ASN A 25 1.77 15.52 -15.67
CA ASN A 25 1.12 16.46 -14.76
C ASN A 25 2.15 17.06 -13.78
N ALA A 26 2.04 18.35 -13.51
CA ALA A 26 2.88 19.08 -12.56
C ALA A 26 2.84 18.48 -11.14
N ASN A 27 1.73 17.82 -10.78
CA ASN A 27 1.54 17.14 -9.50
C ASN A 27 2.04 15.68 -9.52
N GLY A 28 2.72 15.26 -10.57
CA GLY A 28 3.17 13.88 -10.80
C GLY A 28 2.11 13.00 -11.44
N CYS A 29 2.42 11.73 -11.68
CA CYS A 29 1.46 10.72 -12.16
C CYS A 29 1.81 9.32 -11.64
N TYR A 30 0.89 8.37 -11.73
CA TYR A 30 1.07 7.00 -11.24
C TYR A 30 1.43 6.02 -12.34
N LYS A 31 2.29 5.05 -12.02
CA LYS A 31 2.65 3.92 -12.88
C LYS A 31 2.86 2.67 -12.02
N THR A 32 2.63 1.51 -12.61
CA THR A 32 3.09 0.23 -12.02
C THR A 32 4.63 0.22 -11.96
N PRO A 33 5.24 0.09 -10.77
CA PRO A 33 6.68 -0.03 -10.63
C PRO A 33 7.21 -1.37 -11.16
N ASP A 34 8.52 -1.43 -11.43
CA ASP A 34 9.22 -2.67 -11.77
C ASP A 34 9.30 -3.64 -10.57
N ARG A 35 9.22 -3.08 -9.35
CA ARG A 35 9.21 -3.82 -8.07
C ARG A 35 8.42 -3.02 -7.04
N TYR A 36 7.55 -3.69 -6.30
CA TYR A 36 6.88 -3.08 -5.15
C TYR A 36 6.80 -4.09 -4.01
N VAL A 37 7.69 -3.95 -3.03
CA VAL A 37 7.77 -4.84 -1.88
C VAL A 37 7.08 -4.26 -0.67
N VAL A 38 6.18 -5.04 -0.11
CA VAL A 38 5.58 -4.84 1.21
C VAL A 38 6.02 -5.95 2.15
N LYS A 39 6.07 -5.65 3.46
CA LYS A 39 6.42 -6.64 4.49
C LYS A 39 5.24 -6.92 5.41
N ILE A 40 4.61 -8.08 5.24
CA ILE A 40 3.39 -8.48 5.96
C ILE A 40 3.73 -9.29 7.20
N LEU A 41 3.17 -8.91 8.35
CA LEU A 41 3.34 -9.62 9.62
C LEU A 41 2.15 -10.52 9.94
N GLU A 42 0.94 -10.05 9.68
CA GLU A 42 -0.28 -10.77 10.06
C GLU A 42 -1.43 -10.34 9.16
N MET A 43 -2.33 -11.28 8.87
CA MET A 43 -3.62 -11.01 8.24
C MET A 43 -4.71 -11.79 8.97
N GLY A 44 -5.94 -11.30 8.88
CA GLY A 44 -7.07 -12.02 9.45
C GLY A 44 -8.42 -11.45 9.08
N LEU A 45 -9.44 -12.03 9.69
CA LEU A 45 -10.85 -11.69 9.49
C LEU A 45 -11.48 -11.28 10.81
N CYS A 46 -12.40 -10.32 10.80
CA CYS A 46 -13.05 -9.80 12.00
C CYS A 46 -14.57 -9.75 11.87
N THR A 47 -15.26 -9.94 12.99
CA THR A 47 -16.72 -9.79 13.09
C THR A 47 -17.19 -8.36 13.30
N SER A 48 -16.27 -7.47 13.70
CA SER A 48 -16.49 -6.02 13.84
C SER A 48 -15.32 -5.24 13.24
N ASN A 49 -15.50 -3.95 12.97
CA ASN A 49 -14.45 -3.11 12.39
C ASN A 49 -13.29 -2.91 13.39
N PRO A 50 -12.08 -3.44 13.11
CA PRO A 50 -10.95 -3.36 14.04
C PRO A 50 -10.32 -1.96 14.15
N LEU A 51 -10.73 -1.01 13.28
CA LEU A 51 -10.25 0.38 13.28
C LEU A 51 -11.36 1.38 13.63
N SER A 52 -12.47 0.91 14.23
CA SER A 52 -13.60 1.76 14.66
C SER A 52 -13.26 2.67 15.84
N GLY A 53 -12.32 2.24 16.70
CA GLY A 53 -11.82 3.02 17.84
C GLY A 53 -10.63 3.91 17.48
N THR A 54 -9.91 4.36 18.52
CA THR A 54 -8.67 5.12 18.37
C THR A 54 -7.56 4.23 17.81
N ASP A 55 -7.29 3.11 18.47
CA ASP A 55 -6.23 2.16 18.11
C ASP A 55 -6.78 0.93 17.37
N PHE A 56 -5.88 0.07 16.90
CA PHE A 56 -6.30 -1.24 16.38
C PHE A 56 -6.85 -2.10 17.52
N ASP A 57 -8.08 -2.58 17.37
CA ASP A 57 -8.71 -3.53 18.28
C ASP A 57 -8.93 -4.88 17.56
N GLY A 58 -8.07 -5.84 17.90
CA GLY A 58 -8.14 -7.20 17.39
C GLY A 58 -9.12 -8.12 18.13
N SER A 59 -9.89 -7.63 19.10
CA SER A 59 -10.74 -8.47 19.96
C SER A 59 -11.83 -9.25 19.20
N SER A 60 -12.29 -8.69 18.07
CA SER A 60 -13.26 -9.33 17.17
C SER A 60 -12.62 -10.12 16.02
N CYS A 61 -11.29 -10.19 15.99
CA CYS A 61 -10.52 -10.70 14.87
C CYS A 61 -9.93 -12.09 15.14
N THR A 62 -9.81 -12.88 14.09
CA THR A 62 -9.05 -14.13 14.07
C THR A 62 -7.96 -14.01 13.03
N ALA A 63 -6.69 -14.13 13.47
CA ALA A 63 -5.56 -14.17 12.56
C ALA A 63 -5.62 -15.45 11.71
N THR A 64 -5.59 -15.28 10.39
CA THR A 64 -5.59 -16.37 9.41
C THR A 64 -4.19 -16.61 8.85
N TYR A 65 -3.28 -15.64 9.01
CA TYR A 65 -1.87 -15.73 8.67
C TYR A 65 -1.03 -14.96 9.71
N THR A 66 0.08 -15.55 10.17
CA THR A 66 1.06 -14.86 11.03
C THR A 66 2.50 -15.18 10.65
N ASN A 67 3.37 -14.18 10.78
CA ASN A 67 4.81 -14.30 10.64
C ASN A 67 5.51 -13.30 11.57
N THR A 68 6.20 -13.81 12.59
CA THR A 68 6.88 -12.97 13.61
C THR A 68 7.90 -12.01 13.03
N ASN A 69 8.62 -12.41 11.97
CA ASN A 69 9.65 -11.59 11.35
C ASN A 69 9.11 -10.74 10.20
N GLY A 70 7.85 -10.94 9.82
CA GLY A 70 7.26 -10.48 8.57
C GLY A 70 7.80 -11.19 7.34
N ILE A 71 6.97 -11.31 6.31
CA ILE A 71 7.36 -11.81 4.99
C ILE A 71 7.35 -10.65 3.99
N GLU A 72 8.42 -10.55 3.20
CA GLU A 72 8.45 -9.62 2.06
C GLU A 72 7.77 -10.26 0.86
N ILE A 73 6.84 -9.54 0.25
CA ILE A 73 6.19 -9.93 -1.00
C ILE A 73 6.31 -8.81 -2.03
N ASP A 74 6.60 -9.17 -3.27
CA ASP A 74 6.58 -8.24 -4.40
C ASP A 74 5.20 -8.23 -5.05
N VAL A 75 4.45 -7.16 -4.84
CA VAL A 75 3.08 -6.99 -5.31
C VAL A 75 3.01 -6.39 -6.72
N ALA A 76 4.13 -5.91 -7.28
CA ALA A 76 4.18 -5.43 -8.66
C ALA A 76 3.99 -6.57 -9.69
N ALA A 77 4.35 -7.81 -9.32
CA ALA A 77 4.16 -9.00 -10.16
C ALA A 77 2.70 -9.48 -10.24
N GLY A 78 1.77 -8.82 -9.53
CA GLY A 78 0.32 -9.05 -9.60
C GLY A 78 -0.23 -10.25 -8.82
N ALA A 79 0.58 -11.28 -8.55
CA ALA A 79 0.22 -12.35 -7.63
C ALA A 79 1.46 -12.73 -6.81
N ALA A 80 1.41 -12.48 -5.50
CA ALA A 80 2.46 -12.91 -4.58
C ALA A 80 1.89 -13.94 -3.61
N THR A 81 2.52 -15.10 -3.56
CA THR A 81 2.22 -16.13 -2.56
C THR A 81 2.96 -15.80 -1.27
N LEU A 82 2.25 -15.85 -0.14
CA LEU A 82 2.89 -15.76 1.17
C LEU A 82 3.57 -17.10 1.50
N SER A 83 4.86 -17.20 1.18
CA SER A 83 5.67 -18.36 1.51
C SER A 83 6.32 -18.19 2.88
N GLY A 84 6.03 -19.10 3.81
CA GLY A 84 6.50 -19.02 5.20
C GLY A 84 5.48 -18.34 6.13
N GLY A 85 5.61 -18.55 7.43
CA GLY A 85 4.60 -18.16 8.43
C GLY A 85 3.65 -19.32 8.78
N THR A 86 2.60 -19.01 9.53
CA THR A 86 1.56 -19.97 9.95
C THR A 86 0.21 -19.54 9.38
N SER A 87 -0.46 -20.45 8.68
CA SER A 87 -1.82 -20.23 8.19
C SER A 87 -2.80 -21.05 9.02
N THR A 88 -3.86 -20.39 9.48
CA THR A 88 -4.90 -21.01 10.32
C THR A 88 -6.26 -20.71 9.74
N ARG A 89 -7.10 -21.73 9.60
CA ARG A 89 -8.49 -21.54 9.22
C ARG A 89 -9.25 -20.91 10.40
N PRO A 90 -9.94 -19.77 10.21
CA PRO A 90 -10.78 -19.19 11.25
C PRO A 90 -12.01 -20.07 11.52
N ALA A 91 -12.75 -19.78 12.58
CA ALA A 91 -13.99 -20.50 12.87
C ALA A 91 -15.04 -20.31 11.76
N SER A 92 -15.97 -21.25 11.65
CA SER A 92 -17.07 -21.14 10.69
C SER A 92 -18.00 -20.01 11.11
N ALA A 93 -18.05 -18.94 10.31
CA ALA A 93 -18.80 -17.71 10.59
C ALA A 93 -18.83 -16.81 9.35
N THR A 94 -19.59 -15.72 9.46
CA THR A 94 -19.59 -14.62 8.50
C THR A 94 -18.71 -13.49 9.03
N TYR A 95 -17.74 -13.06 8.23
CA TYR A 95 -16.78 -12.03 8.55
C TYR A 95 -16.98 -10.81 7.63
N PRO A 96 -17.56 -9.71 8.14
CA PRO A 96 -17.73 -8.47 7.38
C PRO A 96 -16.43 -7.67 7.21
N HIS A 97 -15.37 -8.00 7.95
CA HIS A 97 -14.11 -7.27 7.89
C HIS A 97 -12.90 -8.19 7.66
N ALA A 98 -11.92 -7.70 6.91
CA ALA A 98 -10.58 -8.26 6.83
C ALA A 98 -9.55 -7.23 7.32
N TYR A 99 -8.40 -7.68 7.81
CA TYR A 99 -7.31 -6.78 8.17
C TYR A 99 -5.93 -7.34 7.80
N VAL A 100 -4.97 -6.45 7.70
CA VAL A 100 -3.54 -6.73 7.50
C VAL A 100 -2.71 -5.83 8.42
N LYS A 101 -1.70 -6.42 9.05
CA LYS A 101 -0.63 -5.74 9.76
C LYS A 101 0.64 -5.89 8.95
N MET A 102 1.27 -4.78 8.63
CA MET A 102 2.50 -4.74 7.82
C MET A 102 3.47 -3.70 8.35
N ALA A 103 4.74 -3.79 7.96
CA ALA A 103 5.68 -2.70 8.18
C ALA A 103 5.20 -1.46 7.42
N ASN A 104 5.50 -0.26 7.93
CA ASN A 104 5.23 0.99 7.22
C ASN A 104 6.28 1.35 6.17
N THR A 105 7.12 0.38 5.79
CA THR A 105 8.18 0.55 4.80
C THR A 105 7.86 -0.18 3.50
N PHE A 106 8.29 0.42 2.40
CA PHE A 106 7.94 0.04 1.05
C PHE A 106 9.20 0.02 0.18
N GLY A 107 9.52 -1.14 -0.39
CA GLY A 107 10.65 -1.29 -1.31
C GLY A 107 10.20 -1.05 -2.75
N LEU A 108 10.76 -0.08 -3.44
CA LEU A 108 10.33 0.33 -4.77
C LEU A 108 11.49 0.33 -5.75
N LYS A 109 11.19 0.08 -7.02
CA LYS A 109 12.12 0.24 -8.16
C LYS A 109 11.32 0.55 -9.40
N GLY A 110 11.76 1.49 -10.22
CA GLY A 110 11.09 1.78 -11.47
C GLY A 110 11.89 2.65 -12.42
N SER A 111 11.38 2.71 -13.65
CA SER A 111 11.85 3.63 -14.66
C SER A 111 10.66 4.27 -15.39
N TYR A 112 10.89 5.44 -15.97
CA TYR A 112 9.89 6.15 -16.75
C TYR A 112 10.54 6.86 -17.94
N GLN A 113 9.91 6.80 -19.11
CA GLN A 113 10.37 7.53 -20.28
C GLN A 113 9.55 8.81 -20.45
N LEU A 114 10.25 9.93 -20.65
CA LEU A 114 9.64 11.24 -20.83
C LEU A 114 10.43 12.01 -21.89
N ASN A 115 9.74 12.46 -22.93
CA ASN A 115 10.33 13.18 -24.05
C ASN A 115 11.61 12.50 -24.60
N SER A 116 11.55 11.18 -24.80
CA SER A 116 12.67 10.32 -25.24
C SER A 116 13.87 10.23 -24.30
N THR A 117 13.77 10.77 -23.08
CA THR A 117 14.74 10.56 -22.00
C THR A 117 14.24 9.46 -21.08
N THR A 118 15.07 8.46 -20.82
CA THR A 118 14.77 7.45 -19.78
C THR A 118 15.23 7.98 -18.44
N TYR A 119 14.35 7.92 -17.44
CA TYR A 119 14.64 8.20 -16.05
C TYR A 119 14.58 6.90 -15.25
N CYS A 120 15.58 6.66 -14.41
CA CYS A 120 15.68 5.47 -13.56
C CYS A 120 15.73 5.88 -12.08
N SER A 121 15.11 5.11 -11.19
CA SER A 121 15.20 5.38 -9.75
C SER A 121 16.61 5.15 -9.21
N ASN A 122 17.12 6.06 -8.37
CA ASN A 122 18.30 5.85 -7.52
C ASN A 122 17.89 5.30 -6.15
N SER A 123 18.87 4.85 -5.35
CA SER A 123 18.64 4.35 -3.99
C SER A 123 18.06 5.37 -3.00
N ASP A 124 18.15 6.66 -3.31
CA ASP A 124 17.58 7.78 -2.55
C ASP A 124 16.27 8.31 -3.17
N ALA A 125 15.67 7.53 -4.08
CA ALA A 125 14.46 7.84 -4.82
C ALA A 125 14.58 8.99 -5.85
N THR A 126 15.76 9.61 -6.01
CA THR A 126 15.99 10.59 -7.09
C THR A 126 15.99 9.92 -8.46
N ALA A 127 15.77 10.72 -9.52
CA ALA A 127 15.80 10.24 -10.89
C ALA A 127 17.19 10.42 -11.53
N ASP A 128 17.79 9.33 -12.00
CA ASP A 128 18.94 9.35 -12.91
C ASP A 128 18.45 9.41 -14.37
N SER A 129 18.97 10.36 -15.14
CA SER A 129 18.66 10.55 -16.57
C SER A 129 19.85 10.27 -17.48
N THR A 130 20.93 9.70 -16.92
CA THR A 130 22.10 9.30 -17.70
C THR A 130 21.70 8.26 -18.74
N SER A 131 22.17 8.43 -19.98
CA SER A 131 21.90 7.47 -21.07
C SER A 131 22.33 6.06 -20.64
N GLY A 132 21.38 5.12 -20.64
CA GLY A 132 21.62 3.74 -20.21
C GLY A 132 21.58 3.52 -18.69
N CYS A 133 20.97 4.43 -17.93
CA CYS A 133 20.72 4.23 -16.50
C CYS A 133 20.04 2.89 -16.22
N THR A 134 20.26 2.35 -15.02
CA THR A 134 19.59 1.15 -14.52
C THR A 134 18.87 1.49 -13.23
N ALA A 135 17.57 1.20 -13.16
CA ALA A 135 16.77 1.44 -11.97
C ALA A 135 17.30 0.67 -10.76
N GLN A 136 17.49 1.39 -9.66
CA GLN A 136 17.93 0.89 -8.37
C GLN A 136 16.74 0.80 -7.40
N ASN A 137 16.84 -0.12 -6.44
CA ASN A 137 15.87 -0.20 -5.36
C ASN A 137 16.05 0.98 -4.41
N PHE A 138 14.94 1.58 -3.98
CA PHE A 138 14.89 2.50 -2.85
C PHE A 138 13.82 2.04 -1.85
N THR A 139 13.91 2.56 -0.64
CA THR A 139 12.93 2.28 0.43
C THR A 139 12.26 3.58 0.83
N GLU A 140 10.93 3.56 0.87
CA GLU A 140 10.15 4.61 1.50
C GLU A 140 9.62 4.17 2.84
N THR A 141 9.45 5.14 3.73
CA THR A 141 8.82 4.95 5.04
C THR A 141 7.63 5.88 5.12
N LEU A 142 6.43 5.31 5.28
CA LEU A 142 5.21 6.09 5.47
C LEU A 142 5.07 6.47 6.94
N THR A 143 5.25 7.77 7.22
CA THR A 143 5.14 8.33 8.57
C THR A 143 3.90 9.19 8.78
N SER A 144 3.24 9.60 7.69
CA SER A 144 1.97 10.35 7.70
C SER A 144 1.26 10.19 6.35
N PHE A 145 -0.07 10.21 6.37
CA PHE A 145 -0.91 10.24 5.17
C PHE A 145 -1.07 11.66 4.58
N SER A 146 -0.84 12.70 5.38
CA SER A 146 -1.16 14.09 5.06
C SER A 146 -0.01 14.92 4.51
N GLY A 147 1.26 14.54 4.73
CA GLY A 147 2.35 15.46 4.43
C GLY A 147 3.44 15.56 5.49
N SER A 148 2.97 15.55 6.74
CA SER A 148 3.70 15.89 7.94
C SER A 148 3.17 15.03 9.07
N CYS A 149 4.04 14.60 9.95
CA CYS A 149 3.70 13.88 11.19
C CYS A 149 4.14 14.68 12.42
N SER A 150 4.35 15.99 12.23
CA SER A 150 4.95 16.90 13.20
C SER A 150 3.95 17.41 14.25
N ASN A 151 2.65 17.14 14.09
CA ASN A 151 1.62 17.59 15.02
C ASN A 151 1.10 16.41 15.87
N PRO A 152 1.58 16.24 17.13
CA PRO A 152 1.14 15.15 18.01
C PRO A 152 -0.32 15.19 18.42
N TYR A 153 -1.03 16.28 18.09
CA TYR A 153 -2.45 16.45 18.35
C TYR A 153 -3.32 16.18 17.13
N ASP A 154 -2.72 15.92 15.97
CA ASP A 154 -3.43 15.63 14.74
C ASP A 154 -3.40 14.11 14.45
N ALA A 155 -4.27 13.38 15.13
CA ALA A 155 -4.40 11.95 14.91
C ALA A 155 -4.95 11.61 13.51
N ASP A 156 -5.38 12.60 12.72
CA ASP A 156 -5.86 12.38 11.36
C ASP A 156 -4.68 12.18 10.39
N ASP A 157 -3.49 12.68 10.72
CA ASP A 157 -2.25 12.44 9.94
C ASP A 157 -1.86 10.95 9.88
N ALA A 158 -2.29 10.16 10.87
CA ALA A 158 -2.02 8.73 10.99
C ALA A 158 -3.17 7.86 10.45
N LYS A 159 -4.23 8.46 9.88
CA LYS A 159 -5.42 7.74 9.44
C LYS A 159 -5.72 8.06 7.98
N ALA A 160 -6.21 7.06 7.26
CA ALA A 160 -6.80 7.25 5.94
C ALA A 160 -7.97 6.29 5.77
N SER A 161 -8.93 6.65 4.92
CA SER A 161 -10.07 5.80 4.61
C SER A 161 -10.54 6.09 3.20
N GLU A 162 -11.00 5.04 2.52
CA GLU A 162 -11.45 5.12 1.14
C GLU A 162 -12.54 4.09 0.84
N THR A 163 -13.53 4.43 0.02
CA THR A 163 -14.64 3.51 -0.33
C THR A 163 -14.55 3.04 -1.77
N LEU A 164 -14.28 1.75 -1.94
CA LEU A 164 -14.23 1.06 -3.22
C LEU A 164 -15.55 0.32 -3.49
N THR A 165 -15.75 -0.14 -4.72
CA THR A 165 -16.89 -0.98 -5.09
C THR A 165 -16.98 -2.23 -4.20
N GLU A 166 -15.84 -2.84 -3.87
CA GLU A 166 -15.74 -4.06 -3.06
C GLU A 166 -15.87 -3.82 -1.55
N GLY A 167 -15.80 -2.56 -1.09
CA GLY A 167 -15.88 -2.22 0.33
C GLY A 167 -15.14 -0.95 0.73
N THR A 168 -15.20 -0.59 2.01
CA THR A 168 -14.47 0.56 2.57
C THR A 168 -13.15 0.12 3.17
N MET A 169 -12.05 0.57 2.57
CA MET A 169 -10.69 0.45 3.09
C MET A 169 -10.45 1.53 4.16
N ALA A 170 -9.84 1.16 5.27
CA ALA A 170 -9.30 2.07 6.28
C ALA A 170 -7.86 1.69 6.58
N ALA A 171 -7.03 2.69 6.83
CA ALA A 171 -5.61 2.51 7.13
C ALA A 171 -5.22 3.31 8.36
N ARG A 172 -4.31 2.76 9.16
CA ARG A 172 -3.78 3.41 10.35
C ARG A 172 -2.29 3.17 10.50
N LEU A 173 -1.54 4.24 10.68
CA LEU A 173 -0.14 4.19 11.08
C LEU A 173 -0.07 3.96 12.59
N THR A 174 0.69 2.95 13.00
CA THR A 174 0.82 2.54 14.40
C THR A 174 2.26 2.31 14.79
N ASN A 175 2.53 2.33 16.09
CA ASN A 175 3.77 1.78 16.63
C ASN A 175 3.73 0.23 16.65
N SER A 176 4.77 -0.42 17.19
CA SER A 176 4.90 -1.88 17.23
C SER A 176 3.90 -2.57 18.17
N SER A 177 3.23 -1.82 19.03
CA SER A 177 2.17 -2.30 19.91
C SER A 177 0.77 -2.07 19.32
N TYR A 178 0.69 -1.63 18.06
CA TYR A 178 -0.55 -1.31 17.34
C TYR A 178 -1.36 -0.16 17.96
N VAL A 179 -0.68 0.70 18.73
CA VAL A 179 -1.21 2.01 19.17
C VAL A 179 -0.96 3.02 18.06
N THR A 180 -1.93 3.87 17.79
CA THR A 180 -1.90 4.88 16.72
C THR A 180 -0.73 5.84 16.92
N ALA A 181 0.03 6.06 15.84
CA ALA A 181 1.16 6.98 15.86
C ALA A 181 0.67 8.43 16.02
N THR A 182 1.45 9.24 16.72
CA THR A 182 1.15 10.68 16.91
C THR A 182 2.35 11.57 16.57
N ALA A 183 3.58 11.08 16.66
CA ALA A 183 4.78 11.91 16.55
C ALA A 183 5.81 11.35 15.57
N CYS A 184 5.38 11.00 14.36
CA CYS A 184 6.20 10.29 13.35
C CYS A 184 6.75 8.94 13.83
N ASP A 185 6.22 8.37 14.91
CA ASP A 185 6.70 7.15 15.57
C ASP A 185 6.09 5.87 14.98
N ALA A 186 5.45 5.99 13.81
CA ALA A 186 4.91 4.88 13.07
C ALA A 186 6.03 3.89 12.69
N THR A 187 5.81 2.63 13.01
CA THR A 187 6.66 1.50 12.58
C THR A 187 5.86 0.45 11.80
N HIS A 188 4.53 0.53 11.89
CA HIS A 188 3.60 -0.39 11.27
C HIS A 188 2.49 0.39 10.59
N LEU A 189 1.90 -0.27 9.60
CA LEU A 189 0.69 0.13 8.92
C LEU A 189 -0.32 -1.00 9.12
N VAL A 190 -1.50 -0.64 9.60
CA VAL A 190 -2.65 -1.53 9.72
C VAL A 190 -3.70 -1.13 8.70
N GLY A 191 -4.03 -2.04 7.79
CA GLY A 191 -5.16 -1.90 6.88
C GLY A 191 -6.34 -2.72 7.37
N ALA A 192 -7.56 -2.19 7.23
CA ALA A 192 -8.80 -2.92 7.45
C ALA A 192 -9.75 -2.67 6.27
N LEU A 193 -10.41 -3.70 5.78
CA LEU A 193 -11.40 -3.63 4.71
C LEU A 193 -12.76 -4.03 5.28
N ALA A 194 -13.72 -3.11 5.27
CA ALA A 194 -15.14 -3.40 5.48
C ALA A 194 -15.74 -3.87 4.15
N LEU A 195 -16.01 -5.16 4.06
CA LEU A 195 -16.39 -5.82 2.81
C LEU A 195 -17.86 -5.56 2.47
N THR A 196 -18.15 -5.18 1.22
CA THR A 196 -19.53 -5.14 0.71
C THR A 196 -20.12 -6.55 0.65
N ASN A 197 -19.31 -7.53 0.24
CA ASN A 197 -19.65 -8.95 0.25
C ASN A 197 -18.85 -9.66 1.34
N HIS A 198 -19.52 -10.04 2.43
CA HIS A 198 -18.87 -10.67 3.58
C HIS A 198 -18.21 -12.00 3.21
N VAL A 199 -17.09 -12.30 3.87
CA VAL A 199 -16.44 -13.61 3.77
C VAL A 199 -17.22 -14.60 4.62
N VAL A 200 -17.75 -15.65 4.01
CA VAL A 200 -18.44 -16.75 4.70
C VAL A 200 -17.50 -17.94 4.76
N ILE A 201 -17.16 -18.36 5.98
CA ILE A 201 -16.32 -19.54 6.23
C ILE A 201 -17.24 -20.68 6.65
N GLU A 202 -17.28 -21.73 5.85
CA GLU A 202 -18.00 -22.97 6.12
C GLU A 202 -17.02 -24.10 6.40
N ASP A 203 -17.47 -25.20 7.01
CA ASP A 203 -16.64 -26.38 7.27
C ASP A 203 -16.01 -26.97 5.98
N SER A 204 -16.64 -26.68 4.84
CA SER A 204 -16.17 -27.02 3.50
C SER A 204 -14.99 -26.14 3.03
N THR A 205 -14.88 -24.89 3.48
CA THR A 205 -13.85 -23.91 3.07
C THR A 205 -12.46 -24.43 3.40
N LYS A 206 -11.59 -24.52 2.39
CA LYS A 206 -10.25 -25.12 2.51
C LYS A 206 -9.17 -24.08 2.68
N GLY A 207 -9.37 -22.86 2.19
CA GLY A 207 -8.42 -21.77 2.40
C GLY A 207 -8.97 -20.39 2.04
N LEU A 208 -8.18 -19.38 2.41
CA LEU A 208 -8.32 -18.00 1.98
C LEU A 208 -7.08 -17.64 1.17
N GLU A 209 -7.26 -17.16 -0.05
CA GLU A 209 -6.21 -16.56 -0.87
C GLU A 209 -6.33 -15.04 -0.82
N VAL A 210 -5.19 -14.36 -0.63
CA VAL A 210 -5.09 -12.90 -0.75
C VAL A 210 -4.20 -12.60 -1.92
N LYS A 211 -4.73 -11.87 -2.90
CA LYS A 211 -4.01 -11.42 -4.08
C LYS A 211 -3.83 -9.91 -4.00
N PHE A 212 -2.59 -9.46 -3.91
CA PHE A 212 -2.26 -8.05 -4.01
C PHE A 212 -2.07 -7.68 -5.48
N THR A 213 -2.75 -6.64 -5.93
CA THR A 213 -2.69 -6.17 -7.31
C THR A 213 -2.23 -4.73 -7.38
N VAL A 214 -1.24 -4.48 -8.22
CA VAL A 214 -0.72 -3.14 -8.53
C VAL A 214 -0.79 -2.95 -10.03
N SER A 215 -1.82 -2.27 -10.51
CA SER A 215 -2.01 -1.97 -11.92
C SER A 215 -2.27 -0.47 -12.10
N ASN A 216 -1.46 0.18 -12.93
CA ASN A 216 -1.48 1.61 -13.16
C ASN A 216 -1.30 2.46 -11.89
N SER A 217 -0.76 1.86 -10.82
CA SER A 217 -0.64 2.45 -9.48
C SER A 217 0.66 1.97 -8.81
N GLY A 218 0.91 2.39 -7.57
CA GLY A 218 1.99 1.83 -6.74
C GLY A 218 3.31 2.60 -6.80
N MET A 219 3.57 3.34 -7.88
CA MET A 219 4.67 4.30 -7.93
C MET A 219 4.21 5.64 -8.49
N THR A 220 4.64 6.71 -7.84
CA THR A 220 4.44 8.10 -8.25
C THR A 220 5.68 8.59 -8.99
N ILE A 221 5.49 9.12 -10.19
CA ILE A 221 6.51 9.84 -10.95
C ILE A 221 6.40 11.32 -10.58
N ILE A 222 7.43 11.87 -9.94
CA ILE A 222 7.41 13.23 -9.38
C ILE A 222 8.33 14.13 -10.22
N PRO A 223 7.80 15.20 -10.85
CA PRO A 223 8.63 16.11 -11.63
C PRO A 223 9.49 17.02 -10.75
N THR A 224 10.63 17.51 -11.27
CA THR A 224 11.50 18.47 -10.55
C THR A 224 10.87 19.84 -10.35
N ASN A 225 9.80 20.15 -11.10
CA ASN A 225 9.17 21.46 -11.14
C ASN A 225 7.69 21.37 -11.58
N ASN A 226 6.95 22.47 -11.44
CA ASN A 226 5.56 22.57 -11.87
C ASN A 226 5.38 22.57 -13.40
N THR A 227 6.41 22.20 -14.18
CA THR A 227 6.33 22.13 -15.65
C THR A 227 6.10 20.71 -16.17
N GLY A 228 6.38 19.68 -15.35
CA GLY A 228 6.13 18.29 -15.75
C GLY A 228 7.05 17.76 -16.87
N ASN A 229 8.11 18.49 -17.24
CA ASN A 229 8.97 18.15 -18.37
C ASN A 229 10.24 17.36 -17.98
N ILE A 230 10.49 17.19 -16.68
CA ILE A 230 11.66 16.50 -16.14
C ILE A 230 11.19 15.69 -14.93
N VAL A 231 11.49 14.39 -14.90
CA VAL A 231 11.29 13.57 -13.70
C VAL A 231 12.42 13.88 -12.72
N GLY A 232 12.05 14.23 -11.49
CA GLY A 232 13.00 14.52 -10.42
C GLY A 232 13.16 13.39 -9.44
N GLN A 233 12.05 12.73 -9.12
CA GLN A 233 12.00 11.69 -8.11
C GLN A 233 10.96 10.63 -8.48
N PHE A 234 11.15 9.46 -7.90
CA PHE A 234 10.17 8.40 -7.84
C PHE A 234 9.66 8.34 -6.40
N GLY A 235 8.38 8.02 -6.24
CA GLY A 235 7.79 7.85 -4.92
C GLY A 235 6.84 6.67 -4.85
N GLY A 236 6.40 6.33 -3.65
CA GLY A 236 5.36 5.35 -3.41
C GLY A 236 4.00 5.87 -3.89
N GLY A 237 3.16 4.93 -4.30
CA GLY A 237 1.78 5.18 -4.70
C GLY A 237 0.85 4.11 -4.14
N PRO A 238 -0.47 4.23 -4.36
CA PRO A 238 -1.45 3.31 -3.80
C PRO A 238 -1.33 1.90 -4.40
N PHE A 239 -1.59 0.87 -3.59
CA PHE A 239 -1.76 -0.52 -4.03
C PHE A 239 -3.09 -1.08 -3.53
N GLN A 240 -3.59 -2.11 -4.20
CA GLN A 240 -4.86 -2.75 -3.87
C GLN A 240 -4.66 -4.20 -3.42
N ALA A 241 -5.53 -4.68 -2.54
CA ALA A 241 -5.60 -6.07 -2.12
C ALA A 241 -6.98 -6.64 -2.44
N VAL A 242 -7.01 -7.83 -3.04
CA VAL A 242 -8.21 -8.56 -3.44
C VAL A 242 -8.22 -9.90 -2.73
N PHE A 243 -9.37 -10.30 -2.18
CA PHE A 243 -9.54 -11.54 -1.43
C PHE A 243 -10.32 -12.57 -2.26
N SER A 244 -9.96 -13.84 -2.17
CA SER A 244 -10.64 -14.95 -2.85
C SER A 244 -10.66 -16.21 -1.97
N LEU A 245 -11.74 -16.98 -2.02
CA LEU A 245 -11.94 -18.21 -1.24
C LEU A 245 -11.82 -19.44 -2.14
N TYR A 246 -11.31 -20.56 -1.60
CA TYR A 246 -11.27 -21.86 -2.27
C TYR A 246 -11.43 -23.06 -1.32
#